data_AF-A0A523X8V7-F1
#
_entry.id   AF-A0A523X8V7-F1
#
_cell.length_a   1.000
_cell.length_b   1.000
_cell.length_c   1.000
_cell.angle_alpha   90.00
_cell.angle_beta   90.00
_cell.angle_gamma   90.00
#
_symmetry.space_group_name_H-M   'P 1'
#
loop_
_entity.id
_entity.type
_entity.pdbx_description
1 polymer ?
#
loop_
_entity_poly.entity_id
_entity_poly.type
_entity_poly.pdbx_seq_one_letter_code
_entity_poly.pdbx_strand_id
1 'polypeptide(L)'
;MGLSPNVLTALGLMLALVVAWILSTGHFFLGGFLVLLSGAFDLLDGAVARASGRSTRFGALLDSTFDRFSEAALFLGLLAYYANQGSYQELMLVGAGLVGSMMTSYVRARAEGLGLTCEVGIFTRPERVIVLAIGLILNQMLVVLWIIAVLANLIAWQRLFHVWRQIAREHKGDD
;
A
#
# COMPACT_ATOMS: atom_id res chain seq x y z
N MET A 1 27.44 7.08 12.87
CA MET A 1 27.48 6.91 11.40
C MET A 1 26.17 6.25 11.01
N GLY A 2 25.17 7.06 10.66
CA GLY A 2 23.82 6.56 10.39
C GLY A 2 23.69 6.09 8.94
N LEU A 3 22.97 5.00 8.71
CA LEU A 3 22.57 4.58 7.38
C LEU A 3 21.81 5.73 6.68
N SER A 4 22.05 5.91 5.38
CA SER A 4 21.28 6.88 4.59
C SER A 4 19.80 6.48 4.58
N PRO A 5 18.84 7.42 4.70
CA PRO A 5 17.41 7.12 4.61
C PRO A 5 17.03 6.26 3.40
N ASN A 6 17.69 6.47 2.26
CA ASN A 6 17.45 5.69 1.04
C ASN A 6 17.83 4.20 1.19
N VAL A 7 18.82 3.90 2.03
CA VAL A 7 19.23 2.51 2.33
C VAL A 7 18.16 1.83 3.18
N LEU A 8 17.58 2.52 4.17
CA LEU A 8 16.47 1.98 4.97
C LEU A 8 15.26 1.66 4.07
N THR A 9 14.89 2.59 3.18
CA THR A 9 13.84 2.36 2.19
C THR A 9 14.12 1.12 1.32
N ALA A 10 15.35 0.95 0.85
CA ALA A 10 15.73 -0.22 0.05
C ALA A 10 15.69 -1.53 0.85
N LEU A 11 16.11 -1.50 2.12
CA LEU A 11 16.00 -2.65 3.02
C LEU A 11 14.54 -3.03 3.30
N GLY A 12 13.65 -2.05 3.44
CA GLY A 12 12.21 -2.29 3.56
C GLY A 12 11.64 -3.03 2.35
N LEU A 13 12.01 -2.63 1.14
CA LEU A 13 11.62 -3.35 -0.09
C LEU A 13 12.17 -4.78 -0.11
N MET A 14 13.45 -4.97 0.26
CA MET A 14 14.04 -6.32 0.32
C MET A 14 13.31 -7.20 1.32
N LEU A 15 12.93 -6.67 2.49
CA LEU A 15 12.12 -7.39 3.48
C LEU A 15 10.75 -7.76 2.91
N ALA A 16 10.08 -6.85 2.22
CA ALA A 16 8.80 -7.12 1.57
C ALA A 16 8.89 -8.25 0.52
N LEU A 17 9.99 -8.31 -0.24
CA LEU A 17 10.25 -9.41 -1.19
C LEU A 17 10.46 -10.76 -0.49
N VAL A 18 11.18 -10.77 0.64
CA VAL A 18 11.34 -11.98 1.46
C VAL A 18 9.99 -12.43 2.01
N VAL A 19 9.17 -11.51 2.52
CA VAL A 19 7.82 -11.82 2.99
C VAL A 19 6.96 -12.36 1.85
N ALA A 20 7.01 -11.75 0.67
CA ALA A 20 6.27 -12.24 -0.51
C ALA A 20 6.61 -13.69 -0.85
N TRP A 21 7.88 -14.08 -0.76
CA TRP A 21 8.31 -15.47 -0.93
C TRP A 21 7.82 -16.40 0.19
N ILE A 22 7.81 -15.93 1.45
CA ILE A 22 7.23 -16.69 2.57
C ILE A 22 5.72 -16.92 2.34
N LEU A 23 5.00 -15.91 1.85
CA LEU A 23 3.58 -16.03 1.53
C LEU A 23 3.33 -17.01 0.38
N SER A 24 4.17 -17.00 -0.67
CA SER A 24 4.00 -17.90 -1.80
C SER A 24 4.16 -19.39 -1.43
N THR A 25 4.86 -19.67 -0.34
CA THR A 25 5.04 -21.03 0.21
C THR A 25 3.98 -21.40 1.26
N GLY A 26 2.99 -20.54 1.52
CA GLY A 26 1.87 -20.80 2.43
C GLY A 26 2.15 -20.54 3.91
N HIS A 27 3.30 -19.96 4.27
CA HIS A 27 3.66 -19.66 5.66
C HIS A 27 3.01 -18.36 6.14
N PHE A 28 1.68 -18.30 6.14
CA PHE A 28 0.92 -17.06 6.37
C PHE A 28 1.12 -16.45 7.75
N PHE A 29 1.19 -17.25 8.81
CA PHE A 29 1.42 -16.72 10.15
C PHE A 29 2.75 -15.96 10.25
N LEU A 30 3.83 -16.57 9.75
CA LEU A 30 5.15 -15.94 9.73
C LEU A 30 5.16 -14.70 8.85
N GLY A 31 4.56 -14.78 7.65
CA GLY A 31 4.44 -13.63 6.76
C GLY A 31 3.69 -12.47 7.41
N GLY A 32 2.53 -12.73 8.01
CA GLY A 32 1.72 -11.71 8.70
C GLY A 32 2.44 -11.09 9.89
N PHE A 33 3.14 -11.89 10.69
CA PHE A 33 3.97 -11.39 11.78
C PHE A 33 5.08 -10.45 11.29
N LEU A 34 5.79 -10.85 10.23
CA LEU A 34 6.86 -10.02 9.64
C LEU A 34 6.33 -8.73 9.02
N VAL A 35 5.14 -8.75 8.41
CA VAL A 35 4.47 -7.52 7.92
C VAL A 35 4.21 -6.54 9.07
N LEU A 36 3.63 -7.00 10.19
CA LEU A 36 3.40 -6.13 11.35
C LEU A 36 4.70 -5.61 11.95
N LEU A 37 5.71 -6.48 12.07
CA LEU A 37 7.00 -6.12 12.61
C LEU A 37 7.67 -5.05 11.76
N SER A 38 7.69 -5.23 10.43
CA SER A 38 8.20 -4.23 9.48
C SER A 38 7.46 -2.91 9.62
N GLY A 39 6.12 -2.93 9.61
CA GLY A 39 5.33 -1.71 9.73
C GLY A 39 5.56 -0.95 11.04
N ALA A 40 5.80 -1.67 12.15
CA ALA A 40 6.16 -1.04 13.42
C ALA A 40 7.52 -0.33 13.35
N PHE A 41 8.53 -0.95 12.73
CA PHE A 41 9.84 -0.32 12.51
C PHE A 41 9.75 0.89 11.58
N ASP A 42 9.01 0.79 10.47
CA ASP A 42 8.82 1.90 9.52
C ASP A 42 8.19 3.14 10.19
N LEU A 43 7.23 2.94 11.10
CA LEU A 43 6.61 4.02 11.88
C LEU A 43 7.61 4.70 12.80
N LEU A 44 8.48 3.93 13.46
CA LEU A 44 9.53 4.44 14.35
C LEU A 44 10.60 5.20 13.54
N ASP A 45 11.08 4.59 12.46
CA ASP A 45 12.11 5.19 11.58
C ASP A 45 11.60 6.47 10.92
N GLY A 46 10.34 6.50 10.48
CA GLY A 46 9.70 7.70 9.95
C GLY A 46 9.59 8.83 10.99
N ALA A 47 9.31 8.51 12.25
CA ALA A 47 9.28 9.51 13.33
C ALA A 47 10.69 10.09 13.60
N VAL A 48 11.72 9.23 13.62
CA VAL A 48 13.11 9.62 13.82
C VAL A 48 13.65 10.44 12.64
N ALA A 49 13.30 10.08 11.41
CA ALA A 49 13.69 10.80 10.19
C ALA A 49 13.10 12.22 10.16
N ARG A 50 11.82 12.37 10.56
CA ARG A 50 11.17 13.70 10.68
C ARG A 50 11.82 14.56 11.76
N ALA A 51 12.13 13.97 12.91
CA ALA A 51 12.78 14.69 14.01
C ALA A 51 14.22 15.14 13.67
N SER A 52 14.90 14.44 12.76
CA SER A 52 16.30 14.70 12.39
C SER A 52 16.48 15.63 11.17
N GLY A 53 15.39 16.08 10.52
CA GLY A 53 15.44 17.03 9.41
C GLY A 53 16.15 16.52 8.14
N ARG A 54 16.31 15.21 7.98
CA ARG A 54 17.10 14.59 6.89
C ARG A 54 16.29 14.26 5.62
N SER A 55 15.09 14.83 5.46
CA SER A 55 14.22 14.52 4.32
C SER A 55 14.67 15.23 3.04
N THR A 56 14.85 14.49 1.95
CA THR A 56 15.13 15.04 0.62
C THR A 56 13.94 14.79 -0.33
N ARG A 57 13.78 15.61 -1.37
CA ARG A 57 12.72 15.41 -2.38
C ARG A 57 12.84 14.06 -3.08
N PHE A 58 14.06 13.65 -3.43
CA PHE A 58 14.31 12.33 -4.02
C PHE A 58 13.99 11.20 -3.03
N GLY A 59 14.39 11.34 -1.76
CA GLY A 59 14.07 10.35 -0.72
C GLY A 59 12.57 10.16 -0.55
N ALA A 60 11.79 11.25 -0.55
CA ALA A 60 10.33 11.17 -0.51
C ALA A 60 9.74 10.45 -1.73
N LEU A 61 10.25 10.73 -2.94
CA LEU A 61 9.83 10.02 -4.15
C LEU A 61 10.16 8.52 -4.07
N LEU A 62 11.40 8.20 -3.66
CA LEU A 62 11.90 6.83 -3.54
C LEU A 62 11.10 6.01 -2.52
N ASP A 63 10.92 6.55 -1.31
CA ASP A 63 10.14 5.97 -0.22
C ASP A 63 8.72 5.65 -0.69
N SER A 64 8.07 6.66 -1.26
CA SER A 64 6.73 6.51 -1.77
C SER A 64 6.68 5.45 -2.89
N THR A 65 7.67 5.39 -3.79
CA THR A 65 7.71 4.39 -4.87
C THR A 65 7.91 2.98 -4.33
N PHE A 66 8.83 2.79 -3.39
CA PHE A 66 9.15 1.49 -2.81
C PHE A 66 8.03 0.96 -1.93
N ASP A 67 7.24 1.86 -1.33
CA ASP A 67 6.00 1.51 -0.65
C ASP A 67 4.99 0.79 -1.57
N ARG A 68 4.85 1.25 -2.82
CA ARG A 68 3.98 0.59 -3.82
C ARG A 68 4.56 -0.75 -4.24
N PHE A 69 5.87 -0.83 -4.50
CA PHE A 69 6.51 -2.10 -4.85
C PHE A 69 6.42 -3.12 -3.73
N SER A 70 6.61 -2.69 -2.48
CA SER A 70 6.52 -3.55 -1.30
C SER A 70 5.11 -4.11 -1.14
N GLU A 71 4.09 -3.26 -1.26
CA GLU A 71 2.70 -3.71 -1.21
C GLU A 71 2.35 -4.66 -2.37
N ALA A 72 2.77 -4.33 -3.59
CA ALA A 72 2.59 -5.19 -4.74
C ALA A 72 3.26 -6.55 -4.56
N ALA A 73 4.46 -6.61 -3.98
CA ALA A 73 5.16 -7.85 -3.68
C ALA A 73 4.32 -8.75 -2.76
N LEU A 74 3.69 -8.21 -1.71
CA LEU A 74 2.82 -8.98 -0.82
C LEU A 74 1.63 -9.60 -1.58
N PHE A 75 0.95 -8.82 -2.44
CA PHE A 75 -0.13 -9.34 -3.28
C PHE A 75 0.38 -10.40 -4.27
N LEU A 76 1.55 -10.22 -4.87
CA LEU A 76 2.14 -11.20 -5.79
C LEU A 76 2.52 -12.51 -5.09
N GLY A 77 3.00 -12.45 -3.84
CA GLY A 77 3.22 -13.63 -3.01
C GLY A 77 1.94 -14.43 -2.78
N LEU A 78 0.84 -13.74 -2.42
CA LEU A 78 -0.48 -14.35 -2.30
C LEU A 78 -1.00 -14.89 -3.63
N LEU A 79 -0.81 -14.15 -4.73
CA LEU A 79 -1.21 -14.56 -6.07
C LEU A 79 -0.52 -15.88 -6.46
N ALA A 80 0.78 -15.99 -6.23
CA ALA A 80 1.55 -17.19 -6.51
C ALA A 80 1.06 -18.39 -5.68
N TYR A 81 0.77 -18.19 -4.39
CA TYR A 81 0.20 -19.22 -3.54
C TYR A 81 -1.17 -19.71 -4.07
N TYR A 82 -2.11 -18.80 -4.30
CA TYR A 82 -3.47 -19.17 -4.74
C TYR A 82 -3.51 -19.70 -6.17
N ALA A 83 -2.57 -19.31 -7.03
CA ALA A 83 -2.39 -19.88 -8.35
C ALA A 83 -2.06 -21.37 -8.28
N ASN A 84 -1.12 -21.75 -7.41
CA ASN A 84 -0.75 -23.15 -7.21
C ASN A 84 -1.90 -23.99 -6.63
N GLN A 85 -2.78 -23.38 -5.83
CA GLN A 85 -3.95 -24.04 -5.25
C GLN A 85 -5.14 -24.16 -6.20
N GLY A 86 -5.11 -23.48 -7.37
CA GLY A 86 -6.26 -23.42 -8.29
C GLY A 86 -7.44 -22.58 -7.76
N SER A 87 -7.18 -21.69 -6.80
CA SER A 87 -8.19 -20.89 -6.10
C SER A 87 -8.61 -19.65 -6.90
N TYR A 88 -9.50 -19.84 -7.88
CA TYR A 88 -9.88 -18.78 -8.82
C TYR A 88 -10.47 -17.52 -8.15
N GLN A 89 -11.31 -17.70 -7.13
CA GLN A 89 -11.93 -16.58 -6.43
C GLN A 89 -10.88 -15.69 -5.75
N GLU A 90 -9.97 -16.29 -5.00
CA GLU A 90 -8.89 -15.60 -4.32
C GLU A 90 -7.95 -14.91 -5.31
N LEU A 91 -7.66 -15.54 -6.46
CA LEU A 91 -6.89 -14.90 -7.53
C LEU A 91 -7.55 -13.61 -8.04
N MET A 92 -8.85 -13.65 -8.30
CA MET A 92 -9.59 -12.45 -8.73
C MET A 92 -9.59 -11.37 -7.66
N LEU A 93 -9.75 -11.74 -6.38
CA LEU A 93 -9.74 -10.79 -5.27
C LEU A 93 -8.35 -10.19 -5.03
N VAL A 94 -7.28 -10.97 -5.13
CA VAL A 94 -5.89 -10.49 -5.07
C VAL A 94 -5.63 -9.49 -6.19
N GLY A 95 -6.04 -9.83 -7.43
CA GLY A 95 -5.93 -8.92 -8.58
C GLY A 95 -6.70 -7.62 -8.37
N ALA A 96 -7.96 -7.69 -7.94
CA ALA A 96 -8.78 -6.53 -7.66
C ALA A 96 -8.22 -5.67 -6.52
N GLY A 97 -7.69 -6.30 -5.47
CA GLY A 97 -7.01 -5.64 -4.35
C GLY A 97 -5.75 -4.89 -4.79
N LEU A 98 -4.94 -5.51 -5.65
CA LEU A 98 -3.75 -4.89 -6.25
C LEU A 98 -4.13 -3.68 -7.12
N VAL A 99 -5.15 -3.80 -7.97
CA VAL A 99 -5.64 -2.67 -8.78
C VAL A 99 -6.11 -1.53 -7.90
N GLY A 100 -6.91 -1.83 -6.87
CA GLY A 100 -7.42 -0.83 -5.93
C GLY A 100 -6.30 -0.12 -5.15
N SER A 101 -5.31 -0.86 -4.64
CA SER A 101 -4.18 -0.28 -3.90
C SER A 101 -3.34 0.67 -4.76
N MET A 102 -3.09 0.30 -6.02
CA MET A 102 -2.40 1.16 -6.98
C MET A 102 -3.23 2.38 -7.34
N MET A 103 -4.54 2.22 -7.57
CA MET A 103 -5.39 3.32 -8.00
C MET A 103 -5.63 4.36 -6.92
N THR A 104 -5.81 3.94 -5.66
CA THR A 104 -5.88 4.90 -4.54
C THR A 104 -4.64 5.78 -4.47
N SER A 105 -3.45 5.20 -4.66
CA SER A 105 -2.17 5.92 -4.61
C SER A 105 -1.95 6.81 -5.84
N TYR A 106 -2.30 6.33 -7.03
CA TYR A 106 -2.15 7.07 -8.29
C TYR A 106 -3.05 8.30 -8.35
N VAL A 107 -4.34 8.15 -8.03
CA VAL A 107 -5.29 9.28 -8.09
C VAL A 107 -4.84 10.41 -7.17
N ARG A 108 -4.37 10.08 -5.96
CA ARG A 108 -3.81 11.08 -5.04
C ARG A 108 -2.58 11.78 -5.63
N ALA A 109 -1.58 11.02 -6.05
CA ALA A 109 -0.35 11.58 -6.59
C ALA A 109 -0.59 12.42 -7.85
N ARG A 110 -1.53 12.00 -8.71
CA ARG A 110 -1.89 12.74 -9.92
C ARG A 110 -2.64 14.03 -9.59
N ALA A 111 -3.53 14.01 -8.62
CA ALA A 111 -4.22 15.22 -8.14
C ALA A 111 -3.22 16.24 -7.58
N GLU A 112 -2.31 15.81 -6.70
CA GLU A 112 -1.25 16.66 -6.14
C GLU A 112 -0.34 17.23 -7.25
N GLY A 113 -0.03 16.43 -8.27
CA GLY A 113 0.72 16.89 -9.45
C GLY A 113 -0.03 17.88 -10.35
N LEU A 114 -1.35 17.99 -10.21
CA LEU A 114 -2.18 19.02 -10.85
C LEU A 114 -2.37 20.26 -9.96
N GLY A 115 -1.75 20.31 -8.78
CA GLY A 115 -1.93 21.39 -7.79
C GLY A 115 -3.18 21.24 -6.93
N LEU A 116 -3.88 20.12 -7.02
CA LEU A 116 -5.11 19.82 -6.27
C LEU A 116 -4.78 19.05 -4.99
N THR A 117 -5.67 19.12 -4.00
CA THR A 117 -5.51 18.36 -2.74
C THR A 117 -6.37 17.10 -2.77
N CYS A 118 -5.82 15.96 -2.34
CA CYS A 118 -6.55 14.69 -2.35
C CYS A 118 -6.26 13.85 -1.10
N GLU A 119 -6.79 14.31 0.03
CA GLU A 119 -6.58 13.69 1.36
C GLU A 119 -7.79 12.84 1.82
N VAL A 120 -8.78 12.63 0.96
CA VAL A 120 -9.98 11.85 1.30
C VAL A 120 -9.74 10.34 1.27
N GLY A 121 -10.53 9.60 2.06
CA GLY A 121 -10.59 8.14 2.09
C GLY A 121 -9.99 7.55 3.37
N ILE A 122 -10.76 6.69 4.04
CA ILE A 122 -10.43 6.12 5.37
C ILE A 122 -9.56 4.86 5.33
N PHE A 123 -9.47 4.20 4.17
CA PHE A 123 -8.73 2.95 4.00
C PHE A 123 -7.46 3.22 3.19
N THR A 124 -6.50 3.83 3.87
CA THR A 124 -5.21 4.17 3.28
C THR A 124 -4.25 2.97 3.36
N ARG A 125 -2.98 3.17 3.02
CA ARG A 125 -2.01 2.07 2.97
C ARG A 125 -1.80 1.41 4.34
N PRO A 126 -1.57 2.15 5.45
CA PRO A 126 -1.46 1.55 6.79
C PRO A 126 -2.64 0.65 7.15
N GLU A 127 -3.88 1.09 6.92
CA GLU A 127 -5.06 0.28 7.25
C GLU A 127 -5.11 -1.00 6.41
N ARG A 128 -4.76 -0.93 5.12
CA ARG A 128 -4.67 -2.12 4.26
C ARG A 128 -3.61 -3.10 4.75
N VAL A 129 -2.42 -2.61 5.09
CA VAL A 129 -1.31 -3.45 5.56
C VAL A 129 -1.67 -4.14 6.87
N ILE A 130 -2.31 -3.42 7.80
CA ILE A 130 -2.78 -3.98 9.08
C ILE A 130 -3.84 -5.06 8.83
N VAL A 131 -4.85 -4.78 8.00
CA VAL A 131 -5.93 -5.73 7.68
C VAL A 131 -5.37 -6.97 6.98
N LEU A 132 -4.44 -6.81 6.05
CA LEU A 132 -3.72 -7.91 5.41
C LEU A 132 -3.00 -8.79 6.44
N ALA A 133 -2.22 -8.16 7.32
CA ALA A 133 -1.45 -8.88 8.33
C ALA A 133 -2.30 -9.62 9.35
N ILE A 134 -3.41 -9.03 9.80
CA ILE A 134 -4.38 -9.70 10.68
C ILE A 134 -5.00 -10.89 9.96
N GLY A 135 -5.39 -10.74 8.68
CA GLY A 135 -5.88 -11.84 7.86
C GLY A 135 -4.88 -12.99 7.77
N LEU A 136 -3.60 -12.67 7.63
CA LEU A 136 -2.50 -13.63 7.50
C LEU A 136 -2.31 -14.42 8.79
N ILE A 137 -2.31 -13.74 9.93
CA ILE A 137 -2.12 -14.33 11.25
C ILE A 137 -3.31 -15.20 11.65
N LEU A 138 -4.54 -14.73 11.38
CA LEU A 138 -5.77 -15.45 11.74
C LEU A 138 -6.19 -16.49 10.70
N ASN A 139 -5.47 -16.60 9.59
CA ASN A 139 -5.82 -17.45 8.44
C ASN A 139 -7.23 -17.17 7.88
N GLN A 140 -7.64 -15.90 7.86
CA GLN A 140 -8.96 -15.44 7.38
C GLN A 140 -8.83 -14.66 6.07
N MET A 141 -7.97 -15.15 5.16
CA MET A 141 -7.54 -14.40 3.99
C MET A 141 -8.67 -14.09 3.01
N LEU A 142 -9.61 -15.02 2.83
CA LEU A 142 -10.73 -14.82 1.91
C LEU A 142 -11.57 -13.59 2.30
N VAL A 143 -11.89 -13.45 3.59
CA VAL A 143 -12.64 -12.30 4.11
C VAL A 143 -11.84 -11.01 3.94
N VAL A 144 -10.55 -11.05 4.26
CA VAL A 144 -9.65 -9.91 4.13
C VAL A 144 -9.46 -9.46 2.69
N LEU A 145 -9.33 -10.39 1.75
CA LEU A 145 -9.23 -10.09 0.32
C LEU A 145 -10.50 -9.43 -0.21
N TRP A 146 -11.69 -9.85 0.25
CA TRP A 146 -12.95 -9.16 -0.06
C TRP A 146 -12.96 -7.72 0.45
N ILE A 147 -12.60 -7.52 1.72
CA ILE A 147 -12.53 -6.19 2.33
C ILE A 147 -11.59 -5.30 1.52
N ILE A 148 -10.39 -5.78 1.21
CA ILE A 148 -9.39 -5.02 0.47
C ILE A 148 -9.87 -4.71 -0.95
N ALA A 149 -10.32 -5.73 -1.69
CA ALA A 149 -10.76 -5.58 -3.08
C ALA A 149 -11.90 -4.56 -3.19
N VAL A 150 -12.88 -4.60 -2.29
CA VAL A 150 -14.03 -3.68 -2.33
C VAL A 150 -13.62 -2.28 -1.86
N LEU A 151 -13.06 -2.15 -0.65
CA LEU A 151 -12.80 -0.84 -0.06
C LEU A 151 -11.75 -0.04 -0.83
N ALA A 152 -10.66 -0.68 -1.29
CA ALA A 152 -9.61 0.03 -2.02
C ALA A 152 -10.15 0.59 -3.35
N ASN A 153 -10.95 -0.18 -4.08
CA ASN A 153 -11.55 0.30 -5.33
C ASN A 153 -12.61 1.38 -5.09
N LEU A 154 -13.45 1.24 -4.06
CA LEU A 154 -14.42 2.28 -3.71
C LEU A 154 -13.74 3.61 -3.36
N ILE A 155 -12.62 3.57 -2.63
CA ILE A 155 -11.87 4.78 -2.28
C ILE A 155 -11.15 5.37 -3.47
N ALA A 156 -10.66 4.56 -4.40
CA ALA A 156 -10.11 5.07 -5.66
C ALA A 156 -11.17 5.89 -6.42
N TRP A 157 -12.40 5.38 -6.52
CA TRP A 157 -13.53 6.12 -7.11
C TRP A 157 -13.92 7.36 -6.32
N GLN A 158 -13.97 7.27 -4.99
CA GLN A 158 -14.24 8.41 -4.12
C GLN A 158 -13.23 9.54 -4.33
N ARG A 159 -11.94 9.20 -4.40
CA ARG A 159 -10.85 10.16 -4.67
C ARG A 159 -11.01 10.80 -6.04
N LEU A 160 -11.30 10.00 -7.06
CA LEU A 160 -11.49 10.51 -8.42
C LEU A 160 -12.65 11.51 -8.48
N PHE A 161 -13.77 11.17 -7.85
CA PHE A 161 -14.94 12.03 -7.79
C PHE A 161 -14.70 13.31 -6.98
N HIS A 162 -13.92 13.22 -5.89
CA HIS A 162 -13.52 14.39 -5.11
C HIS A 162 -12.69 15.37 -5.96
N VAL A 163 -11.70 14.85 -6.70
CA VAL A 163 -10.86 15.65 -7.60
C VAL A 163 -11.68 16.28 -8.72
N TRP A 164 -12.60 15.52 -9.34
CA TRP A 164 -13.50 16.05 -10.36
C TRP A 164 -14.35 17.22 -9.84
N ARG A 165 -14.86 17.13 -8.60
CA ARG A 165 -15.62 18.21 -7.96
C ARG A 165 -14.77 19.44 -7.66
N GLN A 166 -13.47 19.29 -7.34
CA GLN A 166 -12.58 20.43 -7.14
C GLN A 166 -12.38 21.20 -8.44
N ILE A 167 -12.04 20.50 -9.53
CA ILE A 167 -11.83 21.10 -10.86
C ILE A 167 -13.08 21.86 -11.33
N ALA A 168 -14.27 21.27 -11.13
CA ALA A 168 -15.52 21.91 -11.51
C ALA A 168 -15.87 23.17 -10.69
N ARG A 169 -15.26 23.34 -9.50
CA ARG A 169 -15.42 24.56 -8.68
C ARG A 169 -14.45 25.65 -9.11
N GLU A 170 -13.22 25.30 -9.47
CA GLU A 170 -12.24 26.26 -10.01
C GLU A 170 -12.76 26.92 -11.29
N HIS A 171 -13.30 26.13 -12.23
CA HIS A 171 -13.87 26.66 -13.48
C HIS A 171 -15.06 27.62 -13.27
N LYS A 172 -15.76 27.55 -12.14
CA LYS A 172 -16.88 28.46 -11.83
C LYS A 172 -16.43 29.75 -11.12
N GLY A 173 -15.19 29.83 -10.66
CA GLY A 173 -14.63 31.01 -10.00
C GLY A 173 -13.90 31.95 -10.97
N ASP A 174 -13.62 31.49 -12.19
CA ASP A 174 -12.92 32.25 -13.23
C ASP A 174 -13.88 32.99 -14.21
N ASP A 175 -15.20 32.76 -14.09
CA ASP A 175 -16.29 33.44 -14.83
C ASP A 175 -16.97 34.53 -13.97
#